data_AF-A0A975M1X5-F1
#
_entry.id   AF-A0A975M1X5-F1
#
_cell.length_a   1.000
_cell.length_b   1.000
_cell.length_c   1.000
_cell.angle_alpha   90.00
_cell.angle_beta   90.00
_cell.angle_gamma   90.00
#
_symmetry.space_group_name_H-M   'P 1'
#
loop_
_entity.id
_entity.type
_entity.pdbx_description
1 polymer ?
#
loop_
_entity_poly.entity_id
_entity_poly.type
_entity_poly.pdbx_seq_one_letter_code
_entity_poly.pdbx_strand_id
1 'polypeptide(L)'
;MINTSEFWKREVLEIEERNEEKKDIDIVFYGSSSIRMWYTLSDDFSDYKLLNHGFGGSKLKDAIYFYDRLIKPYNPRLVVCYSGTNNIQSMKNIFIMPDMFLSNLKNYIKNI
;
A
#
# COMPACT_ATOMS: atom_id res chain seq x y z
N MET A 1 -9.39 16.25 -14.89
CA MET A 1 -9.46 16.23 -13.41
C MET A 1 -8.06 15.98 -12.88
N ILE A 2 -7.56 16.79 -11.96
CA ILE A 2 -6.27 16.56 -11.30
C ILE A 2 -6.43 15.35 -10.38
N ASN A 3 -5.59 14.32 -10.56
CA ASN A 3 -5.58 13.18 -9.65
C ASN A 3 -4.93 13.62 -8.32
N THR A 4 -5.72 13.74 -7.27
CA THR A 4 -5.24 14.19 -5.96
C THR A 4 -4.21 13.24 -5.33
N SER A 5 -4.14 12.00 -5.80
CA SER A 5 -3.19 11.00 -5.29
C SER A 5 -1.73 11.41 -5.56
N GLU A 6 -1.49 12.24 -6.58
CA GLU A 6 -0.17 12.81 -6.89
C GLU A 6 0.45 13.61 -5.74
N PHE A 7 -0.36 14.05 -4.77
CA PHE A 7 0.15 14.67 -3.54
C PHE A 7 1.19 13.79 -2.83
N TRP A 8 1.03 12.47 -2.87
CA TRP A 8 1.94 11.51 -2.24
C TRP A 8 3.12 11.07 -3.10
N LYS A 9 3.28 11.62 -4.31
CA LYS A 9 4.32 11.17 -5.25
C LYS A 9 5.72 11.22 -4.63
N ARG A 10 6.02 12.23 -3.81
CA ARG A 10 7.33 12.36 -3.15
C ARG A 10 7.59 11.22 -2.17
N GLU A 11 6.63 10.92 -1.28
CA GLU A 11 6.78 9.79 -0.34
C GLU A 11 6.87 8.45 -1.07
N VAL A 12 6.13 8.30 -2.17
CA VAL A 12 6.20 7.10 -3.01
C VAL A 12 7.60 6.94 -3.63
N LEU A 13 8.19 8.03 -4.13
CA LEU A 13 9.56 8.01 -4.65
C LEU A 13 10.58 7.63 -3.57
N GLU A 14 10.46 8.20 -2.36
CA GLU A 14 11.33 7.86 -1.23
C GLU A 14 11.22 6.36 -0.86
N ILE A 15 10.02 5.77 -0.96
CA ILE A 15 9.81 4.33 -0.73
C ILE A 15 10.48 3.50 -1.82
N GLU A 16 10.35 3.90 -3.09
CA GLU A 16 10.99 3.22 -4.22
C GLU A 16 12.50 3.25 -4.10
N GLU A 17 13.09 4.43 -3.90
CA GLU A 17 14.54 4.63 -3.76
C GLU A 17 15.11 3.79 -2.61
N ARG A 18 14.42 3.75 -1.46
CA ARG A 18 14.85 2.93 -0.30
C ARG A 18 14.84 1.42 -0.59
N ASN A 19 14.06 0.97 -1.57
CA ASN A 19 13.80 -0.44 -1.82
C ASN A 19 14.19 -0.88 -3.26
N GLU A 20 14.90 -0.06 -4.02
CA GLU A 20 15.24 -0.30 -5.44
C GLU A 20 16.01 -1.61 -5.65
N GLU A 21 16.99 -1.87 -4.79
CA GLU A 21 17.87 -3.05 -4.89
C GLU A 21 17.26 -4.32 -4.25
N LYS A 22 16.10 -4.21 -3.60
CA LYS A 22 15.53 -5.31 -2.82
C LYS A 22 14.77 -6.31 -3.72
N LYS A 23 15.09 -7.59 -3.57
CA LYS A 23 14.53 -8.71 -4.34
C LYS A 23 14.05 -9.83 -3.42
N ASP A 24 13.26 -10.75 -3.98
CA ASP A 24 12.71 -11.93 -3.30
C ASP A 24 11.95 -11.57 -2.03
N ILE A 25 11.01 -10.63 -2.17
CA ILE A 25 10.22 -10.11 -1.05
C ILE A 25 9.07 -11.07 -0.77
N ASP A 26 8.97 -11.49 0.49
CA ASP A 26 7.91 -12.36 0.95
C ASP A 26 6.62 -11.55 1.19
N ILE A 27 6.74 -10.43 1.91
CA ILE A 27 5.58 -9.69 2.40
C ILE A 27 5.76 -8.20 2.14
N VAL A 28 4.75 -7.57 1.54
CA VAL A 28 4.66 -6.10 1.52
C VAL A 28 3.56 -5.65 2.48
N PHE A 29 3.96 -4.88 3.49
CA PHE A 29 3.03 -4.16 4.35
C PHE A 29 2.73 -2.81 3.71
N TYR A 30 1.46 -2.55 3.44
CA TYR A 30 1.02 -1.46 2.57
C TYR A 30 -0.08 -0.62 3.22
N GLY A 31 0.02 0.70 3.12
CA GLY A 31 -1.07 1.56 3.59
C GLY A 31 -0.62 2.91 4.09
N SER A 32 -1.30 3.38 5.14
CA SER A 32 -1.14 4.75 5.64
C SER A 32 -0.15 4.86 6.81
N SER A 33 -0.38 5.83 7.70
CA SER A 33 0.51 6.12 8.84
C SER A 33 0.68 4.94 9.79
N SER A 34 -0.34 4.10 10.00
CA SER A 34 -0.22 2.92 10.87
C SER A 34 0.82 1.93 10.37
N ILE A 35 0.95 1.76 9.05
CA ILE A 35 2.01 0.95 8.46
C ILE A 35 3.33 1.73 8.50
N ARG A 36 3.32 2.99 8.03
CA ARG A 36 4.53 3.83 7.95
C ARG A 36 5.28 3.95 9.27
N MET A 37 4.54 4.01 10.38
CA MET A 37 5.08 4.24 11.72
C MET A 37 5.26 2.93 12.52
N TRP A 38 5.11 1.78 11.88
CA TRP A 38 5.44 0.50 12.50
C TRP A 38 6.96 0.29 12.47
N TYR A 39 7.66 0.97 13.38
CA TYR A 39 9.12 1.04 13.39
C TYR A 39 9.79 -0.30 13.73
N THR A 40 9.10 -1.19 14.45
CA THR A 40 9.56 -2.53 14.84
C THR A 40 9.16 -3.62 13.85
N LEU A 41 8.57 -3.28 12.69
CA LEU A 41 7.99 -4.27 11.77
C LEU A 41 8.97 -5.37 11.35
N SER A 42 10.24 -5.00 11.10
CA SER A 42 11.27 -5.98 10.74
C SER A 42 11.62 -6.92 11.89
N ASP A 43 11.55 -6.46 13.14
CA ASP A 43 11.82 -7.28 14.32
C ASP A 43 10.62 -8.18 14.65
N ASP A 44 9.40 -7.65 14.50
CA ASP A 44 8.15 -8.37 14.76
C ASP A 44 7.92 -9.53 13.76
N PHE A 45 8.54 -9.46 12.58
CA PHE A 45 8.45 -10.45 11.50
C PHE A 45 9.84 -10.84 10.97
N SER A 46 10.79 -11.09 11.88
CA SER A 46 12.21 -11.33 11.56
C SER A 46 12.47 -12.50 10.61
N ASP A 47 11.53 -13.46 10.52
CA ASP A 47 11.66 -14.66 9.69
C ASP A 47 11.36 -14.41 8.20
N TYR A 48 10.90 -13.21 7.83
CA TYR A 48 10.46 -12.89 6.48
C TYR A 48 11.22 -11.70 5.87
N LYS A 49 11.52 -11.78 4.57
CA LYS A 49 11.97 -10.62 3.79
C LYS A 49 10.76 -9.74 3.50
N LEU A 50 10.68 -8.59 4.17
CA LEU A 50 9.50 -7.73 4.09
C LEU A 50 9.83 -6.29 3.71
N LEU A 51 8.81 -5.58 3.24
CA LEU A 51 8.86 -4.15 2.96
C LEU A 51 7.76 -3.39 3.70
N ASN A 52 8.12 -2.22 4.25
CA ASN A 52 7.18 -1.25 4.80
C ASN A 52 6.88 -0.17 3.76
N HIS A 53 5.75 -0.31 3.05
CA HIS A 53 5.28 0.63 2.04
C HIS A 53 4.14 1.51 2.57
N GLY A 54 4.31 2.03 3.78
CA GLY A 54 3.41 3.02 4.35
C GLY A 54 3.77 4.45 3.90
N PHE A 55 2.80 5.20 3.40
CA PHE A 55 2.90 6.64 3.12
C PHE A 55 1.75 7.39 3.81
N GLY A 56 2.10 8.39 4.61
CA GLY A 56 1.27 8.92 5.69
C GLY A 56 0.02 9.63 5.19
N GLY A 57 -1.07 9.63 5.98
CA GLY A 57 -2.30 10.37 5.61
C GLY A 57 -3.05 9.86 4.37
N SER A 58 -2.56 8.81 3.72
CA SER A 58 -3.14 8.25 2.51
C SER A 58 -4.52 7.63 2.76
N LYS A 59 -5.36 7.74 1.74
CA LYS A 59 -6.68 7.09 1.65
C LYS A 59 -6.57 5.84 0.81
N LEU A 60 -7.60 4.99 0.86
CA LEU A 60 -7.58 3.75 0.06
C LEU A 60 -7.38 4.02 -1.44
N LYS A 61 -7.98 5.09 -1.98
CA LYS A 61 -7.82 5.44 -3.40
C LYS A 61 -6.36 5.71 -3.78
N ASP A 62 -5.59 6.29 -2.85
CA ASP A 62 -4.18 6.60 -3.09
C ASP A 62 -3.36 5.30 -3.06
N ALA A 63 -3.70 4.40 -2.14
CA ALA A 63 -3.15 3.05 -2.08
C ALA A 63 -3.44 2.25 -3.38
N ILE A 64 -4.64 2.36 -3.94
CA ILE A 64 -4.95 1.73 -5.23
C ILE A 64 -4.12 2.38 -6.36
N TYR A 65 -4.02 3.71 -6.36
CA TYR A 65 -3.30 4.44 -7.39
C TYR A 65 -1.81 4.07 -7.49
N PHE A 66 -1.14 3.85 -6.36
CA PHE A 66 0.29 3.51 -6.33
C PHE A 66 0.59 2.00 -6.29
N TYR A 67 -0.42 1.14 -6.42
CA TYR A 67 -0.25 -0.31 -6.35
C TYR A 67 0.80 -0.85 -7.35
N ASP A 68 0.72 -0.45 -8.61
CA ASP A 68 1.62 -0.93 -9.67
C ASP A 68 3.08 -0.51 -9.44
N ARG A 69 3.31 0.52 -8.63
CA ARG A 69 4.64 1.02 -8.28
C ARG A 69 5.18 0.39 -7.01
N LEU A 70 4.33 0.23 -6.00
CA LEU A 70 4.75 -0.17 -4.67
C LEU A 70 4.56 -1.65 -4.38
N ILE A 71 3.74 -2.38 -5.13
CA ILE A 71 3.51 -3.81 -4.87
C ILE A 71 4.04 -4.66 -6.02
N LYS A 72 3.56 -4.38 -7.24
CA LYS A 72 3.79 -5.23 -8.42
C LYS A 72 5.28 -5.54 -8.70
N PRO A 73 6.24 -4.60 -8.58
CA PRO A 73 7.65 -4.88 -8.89
C PRO A 73 8.29 -5.95 -8.02
N TYR A 74 7.73 -6.20 -6.83
CA TYR A 74 8.30 -7.11 -5.83
C TYR A 74 7.70 -8.51 -5.86
N ASN A 75 6.61 -8.70 -6.62
CA ASN A 75 5.86 -9.96 -6.72
C ASN A 75 5.73 -10.74 -5.39
N PRO A 76 5.25 -10.10 -4.31
CA PRO A 76 5.26 -10.73 -3.00
C PRO A 76 4.25 -11.86 -2.90
N ARG A 77 4.54 -12.86 -2.06
CA ARG A 77 3.58 -13.95 -1.76
C ARG A 77 2.39 -13.46 -0.93
N LEU A 78 2.56 -12.36 -0.19
CA LEU A 78 1.53 -11.78 0.67
C LEU A 78 1.59 -10.26 0.69
N VAL A 79 0.42 -9.62 0.66
CA VAL A 79 0.25 -8.18 0.88
C VAL A 79 -0.62 -7.96 2.09
N VAL A 80 -0.09 -7.28 3.10
CA VAL A 80 -0.84 -6.87 4.30
C VAL A 80 -1.23 -5.40 4.14
N CYS A 81 -2.50 -5.13 3.86
CA CYS A 81 -2.98 -3.77 3.60
C CYS A 81 -3.75 -3.20 4.80
N TYR A 82 -3.34 -2.01 5.26
CA TYR A 82 -4.07 -1.24 6.26
C TYR A 82 -4.24 0.23 5.80
N SER A 83 -5.39 0.50 5.19
CA SER A 83 -5.78 1.82 4.68
C SER A 83 -7.30 1.99 4.77
N GLY A 84 -7.79 3.23 4.84
CA GLY A 84 -9.23 3.54 4.91
C GLY A 84 -9.67 4.28 6.17
N THR A 85 -8.88 4.28 7.24
CA THR A 85 -9.18 5.06 8.46
C THR A 85 -9.27 6.56 8.16
N ASN A 86 -8.37 7.07 7.31
CA ASN A 86 -8.39 8.46 6.84
C ASN A 86 -9.59 8.79 5.92
N ASN A 87 -10.22 7.77 5.32
CA ASN A 87 -11.46 7.97 4.55
C ASN A 87 -12.63 8.27 5.50
N ILE A 88 -12.76 7.46 6.56
CA ILE A 88 -13.80 7.60 7.60
C ILE A 88 -13.65 8.94 8.32
N GLN A 89 -12.43 9.33 8.68
CA GLN A 89 -12.15 10.62 9.31
C GLN A 89 -12.52 11.82 8.42
N SER A 90 -12.51 11.65 7.10
CA SER A 90 -12.85 12.72 6.15
C SER A 90 -14.35 12.84 5.82
N MET A 91 -15.23 12.05 6.46
CA MET A 91 -16.70 12.02 6.26
C MET A 91 -17.15 12.00 4.78
N LYS A 92 -16.33 11.50 3.85
CA LYS A 92 -16.67 11.36 2.43
C LYS A 92 -16.67 9.89 2.02
N ASN A 93 -17.86 9.42 1.62
CA ASN A 93 -18.16 8.14 0.97
C ASN A 93 -17.86 6.88 1.79
N ILE A 94 -18.73 6.62 2.77
CA ILE A 94 -18.80 5.35 3.53
C ILE A 94 -19.25 4.16 2.65
N PHE A 95 -19.82 4.39 1.45
CA PHE A 95 -20.54 3.37 0.68
C PHE A 95 -19.81 2.73 -0.52
N ILE A 96 -18.57 3.10 -0.86
CA ILE A 96 -17.90 2.63 -2.10
C ILE A 96 -16.90 1.47 -1.85
N MET A 97 -16.67 1.06 -0.60
CA MET A 97 -15.39 0.42 -0.25
C MET A 97 -15.26 -1.11 -0.34
N PRO A 98 -16.27 -1.98 -0.17
CA PRO A 98 -16.05 -3.43 -0.27
C PRO A 98 -15.92 -3.90 -1.73
N ASP A 99 -16.87 -3.50 -2.59
CA ASP A 99 -17.03 -4.15 -3.89
C ASP A 99 -15.99 -3.74 -4.92
N MET A 100 -15.56 -2.46 -4.95
CA MET A 100 -14.56 -2.01 -5.92
C MET A 100 -13.14 -2.45 -5.54
N PHE A 101 -12.84 -2.53 -4.24
CA PHE A 101 -11.57 -3.09 -3.77
C PHE A 101 -11.53 -4.59 -4.03
N LEU A 102 -12.56 -5.33 -3.63
CA LEU A 102 -12.63 -6.77 -3.87
C LEU A 102 -12.71 -7.09 -5.37
N SER A 103 -13.38 -6.29 -6.19
CA SER A 103 -13.44 -6.53 -7.64
C SER A 103 -12.10 -6.26 -8.33
N ASN A 104 -11.42 -5.17 -7.98
CA ASN A 104 -10.09 -4.89 -8.53
C ASN A 104 -9.06 -5.91 -8.02
N LEU A 105 -9.08 -6.26 -6.74
CA LEU A 105 -8.20 -7.29 -6.18
C LEU A 105 -8.50 -8.67 -6.79
N LYS A 106 -9.77 -9.06 -6.92
CA LYS A 106 -10.17 -10.35 -7.53
C LYS A 106 -9.85 -10.41 -9.01
N ASN A 107 -10.09 -9.34 -9.77
CA ASN A 107 -9.72 -9.27 -11.18
C ASN A 107 -8.20 -9.32 -11.35
N TYR A 108 -7.44 -8.73 -10.43
CA TYR A 108 -5.99 -8.78 -10.50
C TYR A 108 -5.45 -10.17 -10.15
N ILE A 109 -5.93 -10.80 -9.07
CA ILE A 109 -5.55 -12.17 -8.66
C ILE A 109 -5.92 -13.21 -9.74
N LYS A 110 -7.01 -13.00 -10.50
CA LYS A 110 -7.40 -13.88 -11.61
C LYS A 110 -6.53 -13.77 -12.86
N ASN A 111 -5.70 -12.74 -12.97
CA ASN A 111 -4.89 -12.45 -14.16
C ASN A 111 -3.36 -12.60 -13.90
N ILE A 112 -3.00 -13.29 -12.82
CA ILE A 112 -1.67 -13.85 -12.54
C ILE A 112 -1.77 -15.35 -12.82
#